data_AF-A0A6A6W8C1-F1
#
_entry.id   AF-A0A6A6W8C1-F1
#
_cell.length_a   1.000
_cell.length_b   1.000
_cell.length_c   1.000
_cell.angle_alpha   90.00
_cell.angle_beta   90.00
_cell.angle_gamma   90.00
#
_symmetry.space_group_name_H-M   'P 1'
#
loop_
_entity.id
_entity.type
_entity.pdbx_description
1 polymer ?
#
loop_
_entity_poly.entity_id
_entity_poly.type
_entity_poly.pdbx_seq_one_letter_code
_entity_poly.pdbx_strand_id
1 'polypeptide(L)'
;MVSLVLFTLFTCLLRLPLITALKYHIDSSCTHRTGVRPSVNEAIYAAQRTWSRMEGYTEDDDIKHILWRLFGIETPDHPLFLHILSVMRRMGEATEIVNEPSQEDLVTRIFCDDDNRWKKSSVTTKKYYFWQTTSDIWIDMTPQFRSVRGGITNYLFSRSTPPDCTNKDKRAVVTLYNSTDEMYNSMTICEPYSRMSGLTLERLAEDYPDEIPLRDNRAPSPKTVFSMIILYHLLNTAEFKNLIQPLPSVYLDWEPCVIMPERMAARNVQNYAYLAMLALLGDYGLTLHYRPDEDEDESEFDSPEEYDDYQDRGTPTFGYLVRTPYYEPGAPWPPRD
;
A
#
# COMPACT_ATOMS: atom_id res chain seq x y z
N MET A 1 -15.48 33.20 34.61
CA MET A 1 -15.78 31.82 34.11
C MET A 1 -15.61 31.63 32.60
N VAL A 2 -15.50 32.69 31.77
CA VAL A 2 -15.29 32.55 30.31
C VAL A 2 -13.89 32.03 29.93
N SER A 3 -12.87 32.27 30.77
CA SER A 3 -11.48 31.91 30.49
C SER A 3 -11.16 30.40 30.57
N LEU A 4 -12.00 29.59 31.24
CA LEU A 4 -11.72 28.18 31.47
C LEU A 4 -12.24 27.29 30.33
N VAL A 5 -13.35 27.70 29.68
CA VAL A 5 -13.96 27.01 28.52
C VAL A 5 -13.12 27.19 27.25
N LEU A 6 -12.52 28.36 27.06
CA LEU A 6 -11.59 28.62 25.96
C LEU A 6 -10.30 27.80 26.08
N PHE A 7 -9.80 27.62 27.31
CA PHE A 7 -8.59 26.84 27.54
C PHE A 7 -8.81 25.34 27.31
N THR A 8 -9.96 24.79 27.72
CA THR A 8 -10.31 23.39 27.47
C THR A 8 -10.55 23.09 25.98
N LEU A 9 -11.22 23.99 25.25
CA LEU A 9 -11.37 23.88 23.78
C LEU A 9 -10.01 23.91 23.06
N PHE A 10 -9.09 24.78 23.49
CA PHE A 10 -7.75 24.86 22.90
C PHE A 10 -6.90 23.60 23.19
N THR A 11 -7.00 23.04 24.40
CA THR A 11 -6.31 21.77 24.72
C THR A 11 -6.90 20.55 24.03
N CYS A 12 -8.21 20.55 23.70
CA CYS A 12 -8.81 19.49 22.91
C CYS A 12 -8.42 19.59 21.43
N LEU A 13 -8.28 20.80 20.88
CA LEU A 13 -7.78 21.03 19.51
C LEU A 13 -6.29 20.66 19.35
N LEU A 14 -5.46 20.88 20.39
CA LEU A 14 -4.04 20.50 20.41
C LEU A 14 -3.80 18.98 20.59
N ARG A 15 -4.87 18.20 20.86
CA ARG A 15 -4.80 16.74 20.95
C ARG A 15 -5.41 16.03 19.74
N LEU A 16 -5.72 16.75 18.66
CA LEU A 16 -5.87 16.08 17.38
C LEU A 16 -4.50 15.45 17.08
N PRO A 17 -4.39 14.12 16.96
CA PRO A 17 -3.14 13.51 16.54
C PRO A 17 -2.77 14.22 15.24
N LEU A 18 -1.62 14.90 15.22
CA LEU A 18 -1.13 15.50 13.99
C LEU A 18 -1.12 14.37 12.97
N ILE A 19 -2.04 14.43 12.02
CA ILE A 19 -2.12 13.45 10.95
C ILE A 19 -0.96 13.81 10.05
N THR A 20 0.19 13.20 10.29
CA THR A 20 1.36 13.37 9.43
C THR A 20 1.13 12.54 8.18
N ALA A 21 1.19 13.19 7.03
CA ALA A 21 1.26 12.48 5.77
C ALA A 21 2.60 11.73 5.69
N LEU A 22 2.61 10.63 4.94
CA LEU A 22 3.82 9.84 4.71
C LEU A 22 4.89 10.74 4.08
N LYS A 23 6.09 10.76 4.68
CA LYS A 23 7.28 11.36 4.06
C LYS A 23 8.14 10.26 3.47
N TYR A 24 8.60 10.44 2.23
CA TYR A 24 9.49 9.50 1.58
C TYR A 24 10.68 10.19 0.93
N HIS A 25 11.76 9.44 0.72
CA HIS A 25 12.94 9.91 -0.01
C HIS A 25 13.38 8.84 -1.00
N ILE A 26 13.46 9.19 -2.28
CA ILE A 26 13.99 8.31 -3.32
C ILE A 26 15.50 8.51 -3.36
N ASP A 27 16.23 7.48 -2.94
CA ASP A 27 17.67 7.52 -2.78
C ASP A 27 18.39 7.69 -4.13
N SER A 28 19.59 8.28 -4.10
CA SER A 28 20.45 8.49 -5.27
C SER A 28 20.78 7.20 -6.04
N SER A 29 20.72 6.03 -5.39
CA SER A 29 20.82 4.72 -6.05
C SER A 29 19.76 4.48 -7.12
N CYS A 30 18.63 5.20 -7.07
CA CYS A 30 17.55 5.14 -8.05
C CYS A 30 17.72 6.12 -9.24
N THR A 31 18.77 6.95 -9.28
CA THR A 31 18.92 8.02 -10.29
C THR A 31 18.86 7.52 -11.74
N HIS A 32 19.42 6.33 -12.01
CA HIS A 32 19.40 5.73 -13.35
C HIS A 32 18.20 4.81 -13.59
N ARG A 33 17.26 4.75 -12.65
CA ARG A 33 16.08 3.87 -12.68
C ARG A 33 14.84 4.68 -13.05
N THR A 34 14.68 4.92 -14.35
CA THR A 34 13.67 5.85 -14.89
C THR A 34 12.23 5.48 -14.54
N GLY A 35 11.92 4.22 -14.21
CA GLY A 35 10.58 3.79 -13.82
C GLY A 35 10.19 4.04 -12.36
N VAL A 36 11.16 4.16 -11.45
CA VAL A 36 10.87 4.14 -10.00
C VAL A 36 10.11 5.38 -9.55
N ARG A 37 10.65 6.57 -9.84
CA ARG A 37 10.02 7.84 -9.45
C ARG A 37 8.63 8.01 -10.08
N PRO A 38 8.40 7.77 -11.38
CA PRO A 38 7.07 7.75 -11.96
C PRO A 38 6.11 6.77 -11.28
N SER A 39 6.56 5.56 -10.93
CA SER A 39 5.71 4.58 -10.25
C SER A 39 5.38 4.95 -8.81
N VAL A 40 6.29 5.60 -8.07
CA VAL A 40 5.98 6.20 -6.75
C VAL A 40 4.96 7.32 -6.91
N ASN A 41 5.15 8.22 -7.88
CA ASN A 41 4.22 9.32 -8.12
C ASN A 41 2.84 8.81 -8.54
N GLU A 42 2.76 7.80 -9.40
CA GLU A 42 1.50 7.18 -9.79
C GLU A 42 0.83 6.45 -8.63
N ALA A 43 1.59 5.79 -7.73
CA ALA A 43 1.03 5.19 -6.52
C ALA A 43 0.34 6.24 -5.63
N ILE A 44 1.01 7.37 -5.42
CA ILE A 44 0.46 8.49 -4.63
C ILE A 44 -0.74 9.09 -5.35
N TYR A 45 -0.65 9.30 -6.67
CA TYR A 45 -1.75 9.84 -7.49
C TYR A 45 -2.96 8.92 -7.49
N ALA A 46 -2.79 7.60 -7.61
CA ALA A 46 -3.87 6.63 -7.52
C ALA A 46 -4.59 6.74 -6.17
N ALA A 47 -3.83 6.86 -5.07
CA ALA A 47 -4.41 7.08 -3.76
C ALA A 47 -5.16 8.42 -3.67
N GLN A 48 -4.61 9.48 -4.27
CA GLN A 48 -5.27 10.79 -4.37
C GLN A 48 -6.61 10.71 -5.07
N ARG A 49 -6.64 10.06 -6.23
CA ARG A 49 -7.85 9.86 -7.02
C ARG A 49 -8.87 9.01 -6.28
N THR A 50 -8.44 7.95 -5.58
CA THR A 50 -9.34 7.17 -4.73
C THR A 50 -10.05 8.03 -3.70
N TRP A 51 -9.33 8.76 -2.85
CA TRP A 51 -10.01 9.51 -1.77
C TRP A 51 -10.85 10.67 -2.33
N SER A 52 -10.42 11.30 -3.43
CA SER A 52 -11.22 12.31 -4.14
C SER A 52 -12.54 11.72 -4.68
N ARG A 53 -12.51 10.53 -5.28
CA ARG A 53 -13.72 9.83 -5.74
C ARG A 53 -14.61 9.41 -4.57
N MET A 54 -14.02 8.97 -3.46
CA MET A 54 -14.75 8.68 -2.23
C MET A 54 -15.43 9.93 -1.61
N GLU A 55 -14.84 11.13 -1.70
CA GLU A 55 -15.54 12.35 -1.26
C GLU A 55 -16.77 12.65 -2.13
N GLY A 56 -16.74 12.29 -3.40
CA GLY A 56 -17.87 12.31 -4.33
C GLY A 56 -18.79 11.08 -4.27
N TYR A 57 -18.74 10.29 -3.19
CA TYR A 57 -19.40 8.97 -3.10
C TYR A 57 -20.85 8.98 -3.59
N THR A 58 -21.64 10.01 -3.31
CA THR A 58 -23.06 10.06 -3.69
C THR A 58 -23.30 10.09 -5.20
N GLU A 59 -22.34 10.62 -5.97
CA GLU A 59 -22.46 10.84 -7.43
C GLU A 59 -21.65 9.83 -8.25
N ASP A 60 -20.76 9.07 -7.62
CA ASP A 60 -19.86 8.13 -8.28
C ASP A 60 -20.33 6.68 -8.05
N ASP A 61 -21.13 6.14 -8.98
CA ASP A 61 -21.67 4.79 -8.84
C ASP A 61 -20.58 3.70 -8.90
N ASP A 62 -19.48 3.94 -9.62
CA ASP A 62 -18.38 2.99 -9.73
C ASP A 62 -17.61 2.88 -8.40
N ILE A 63 -17.32 3.98 -7.70
CA ILE A 63 -16.66 3.91 -6.38
C ILE A 63 -17.57 3.24 -5.33
N LYS A 64 -18.90 3.43 -5.41
CA LYS A 64 -19.86 2.70 -4.55
C LYS A 64 -19.72 1.19 -4.75
N HIS A 65 -19.71 0.75 -6.00
CA HIS A 65 -19.57 -0.67 -6.35
C HIS A 65 -18.22 -1.25 -5.91
N ILE A 66 -17.12 -0.51 -6.12
CA ILE A 66 -15.78 -0.93 -5.70
C ILE A 66 -15.71 -1.08 -4.17
N LEU A 67 -16.23 -0.11 -3.42
CA LEU A 67 -16.21 -0.12 -1.95
C LEU A 67 -17.10 -1.21 -1.35
N TRP A 68 -18.29 -1.40 -1.91
CA TRP A 68 -19.16 -2.51 -1.53
C TRP A 68 -18.45 -3.86 -1.75
N ARG A 69 -17.84 -4.05 -2.91
CA ARG A 69 -17.21 -5.34 -3.24
C ARG A 69 -15.97 -5.62 -2.42
N LEU A 70 -15.08 -4.65 -2.28
CA LEU A 70 -13.82 -4.84 -1.58
C LEU A 70 -13.96 -4.78 -0.07
N PHE A 71 -14.91 -4.01 0.47
CA PHE A 71 -14.95 -3.72 1.91
C PHE A 71 -16.32 -3.94 2.55
N GLY A 72 -17.37 -4.29 1.79
CA GLY A 72 -18.75 -4.41 2.30
C GLY A 72 -19.42 -3.07 2.59
N ILE A 73 -18.93 -1.97 2.00
CA ILE A 73 -19.41 -0.62 2.34
C ILE A 73 -20.50 -0.17 1.37
N GLU A 74 -21.74 -0.21 1.83
CA GLU A 74 -22.93 0.21 1.06
C GLU A 74 -23.26 1.69 1.17
N THR A 75 -22.80 2.37 2.23
CA THR A 75 -23.12 3.78 2.49
C THR A 75 -21.94 4.52 3.16
N PRO A 76 -21.87 5.86 3.07
CA PRO A 76 -20.85 6.65 3.76
C PRO A 76 -20.93 6.59 5.29
N ASP A 77 -22.11 6.26 5.84
CA ASP A 77 -22.32 6.11 7.29
C ASP A 77 -21.69 4.82 7.84
N HIS A 78 -21.19 3.95 6.96
CA HIS A 78 -20.52 2.72 7.37
C HIS A 78 -19.27 3.03 8.23
N PRO A 79 -19.06 2.35 9.37
CA PRO A 79 -17.96 2.66 10.30
C PRO A 79 -16.55 2.61 9.67
N LEU A 80 -16.38 1.83 8.60
CA LEU A 80 -15.10 1.68 7.90
C LEU A 80 -14.86 2.72 6.79
N PHE A 81 -15.90 3.47 6.37
CA PHE A 81 -15.78 4.41 5.26
C PHE A 81 -14.73 5.51 5.56
N LEU A 82 -14.87 6.19 6.70
CA LEU A 82 -13.92 7.24 7.12
C LEU A 82 -12.52 6.68 7.39
N HIS A 83 -12.42 5.41 7.80
CA HIS A 83 -11.13 4.76 8.00
C HIS A 83 -10.38 4.60 6.67
N ILE A 84 -11.04 4.02 5.66
CA ILE A 84 -10.45 3.81 4.32
C ILE A 84 -10.15 5.15 3.66
N LEU A 85 -11.07 6.11 3.74
CA LEU A 85 -10.88 7.48 3.25
C LEU A 85 -9.62 8.10 3.86
N SER A 86 -9.44 7.99 5.18
CA SER A 86 -8.28 8.52 5.90
C SER A 86 -6.97 7.86 5.49
N VAL A 87 -6.96 6.53 5.29
CA VAL A 87 -5.77 5.80 4.79
C VAL A 87 -5.39 6.29 3.40
N MET A 88 -6.34 6.32 2.47
CA MET A 88 -6.09 6.73 1.09
C MET A 88 -5.72 8.20 0.99
N ARG A 89 -6.31 9.06 1.82
CA ARG A 89 -5.94 10.47 1.96
C ARG A 89 -4.50 10.64 2.43
N ARG A 90 -4.08 9.97 3.51
CA ARG A 90 -2.70 10.04 4.03
C ARG A 90 -1.67 9.56 3.00
N MET A 91 -2.01 8.51 2.26
CA MET A 91 -1.17 7.99 1.19
C MET A 91 -1.12 8.96 0.01
N GLY A 92 -2.24 9.57 -0.35
CA GLY A 92 -2.32 10.57 -1.41
C GLY A 92 -1.66 11.91 -1.05
N GLU A 93 -1.63 12.28 0.22
CA GLU A 93 -0.93 13.48 0.72
C GLU A 93 0.56 13.23 0.97
N ALA A 94 1.11 12.06 0.59
CA ALA A 94 2.51 11.74 0.79
C ALA A 94 3.43 12.76 0.10
N THR A 95 4.54 13.10 0.76
CA THR A 95 5.47 14.14 0.31
C THR A 95 6.88 13.61 0.16
N GLU A 96 7.53 13.97 -0.94
CA GLU A 96 8.94 13.65 -1.16
C GLU A 96 9.84 14.65 -0.43
N ILE A 97 10.81 14.14 0.32
CA ILE A 97 11.95 14.88 0.81
C ILE A 97 13.06 14.80 -0.24
N VAL A 98 13.18 15.87 -1.04
CA VAL A 98 14.11 15.92 -2.18
C VAL A 98 15.59 15.91 -1.74
N ASN A 99 15.89 16.55 -0.62
CA ASN A 99 17.22 16.58 -0.05
C ASN A 99 17.52 15.31 0.75
N GLU A 100 18.80 15.00 0.92
CA GLU A 100 19.25 13.90 1.76
C GLU A 100 18.69 14.05 3.20
N PRO A 101 17.86 13.09 3.68
CA PRO A 101 17.27 13.17 5.00
C PRO A 101 18.32 13.13 6.12
N SER A 102 18.12 13.95 7.15
CA SER A 102 18.92 13.92 8.37
C SER A 102 18.53 12.72 9.24
N GLN A 103 19.38 12.42 10.24
CA GLN A 103 19.16 11.31 11.17
C GLN A 103 17.88 11.45 12.01
N GLU A 104 17.32 12.66 12.14
CA GLU A 104 16.11 12.94 12.92
C GLU A 104 14.83 12.92 12.06
N ASP A 105 14.98 12.89 10.74
CA ASP A 105 13.86 12.88 9.82
C ASP A 105 13.21 11.48 9.77
N LEU A 106 11.95 11.38 10.21
CA LEU A 106 11.12 10.19 10.06
C LEU A 106 10.63 10.11 8.60
N VAL A 107 11.36 9.38 7.78
CA VAL A 107 11.15 9.28 6.32
C VAL A 107 11.31 7.84 5.87
N THR A 108 10.41 7.37 5.02
CA THR A 108 10.60 6.09 4.32
C THR A 108 11.63 6.27 3.20
N ARG A 109 12.79 5.64 3.31
CA ARG A 109 13.80 5.68 2.24
C ARG A 109 13.56 4.58 1.21
N ILE A 110 13.58 4.93 -0.08
CA ILE A 110 13.41 4.00 -1.20
C ILE A 110 14.73 3.87 -1.95
N PHE A 111 15.30 2.68 -1.98
CA PHE A 111 16.59 2.35 -2.58
C PHE A 111 16.44 1.48 -3.84
N CYS A 112 17.40 1.60 -4.76
CA CYS A 112 17.50 0.78 -5.97
C CYS A 112 18.90 0.16 -6.12
N ASP A 113 19.51 -0.17 -4.99
CA ASP A 113 20.88 -0.64 -4.86
C ASP A 113 20.99 -2.16 -4.67
N ASP A 114 19.91 -2.93 -4.83
CA ASP A 114 19.86 -4.38 -4.54
C ASP A 114 20.40 -4.74 -3.16
N ASP A 115 20.16 -3.89 -2.18
CA ASP A 115 20.66 -4.03 -0.81
C ASP A 115 22.21 -4.00 -0.70
N ASN A 116 22.93 -3.46 -1.70
CA ASN A 116 24.39 -3.33 -1.66
C ASN A 116 24.91 -2.47 -0.49
N ARG A 117 24.10 -1.56 0.05
CA ARG A 117 24.41 -0.79 1.27
C ARG A 117 24.54 -1.65 2.51
N TRP A 118 23.91 -2.83 2.55
CA TRP A 118 23.99 -3.72 3.70
C TRP A 118 25.35 -4.42 3.73
N LYS A 119 25.99 -4.42 4.90
CA LYS A 119 27.29 -5.07 5.11
C LYS A 119 27.21 -6.09 6.23
N LYS A 120 27.85 -7.23 5.99
CA LYS A 120 28.03 -8.27 7.00
C LYS A 120 29.09 -7.81 8.00
N SER A 121 28.72 -7.77 9.28
CA SER A 121 29.58 -7.37 10.39
C SER A 121 29.54 -8.43 11.48
N SER A 122 30.70 -8.81 12.01
CA SER A 122 30.77 -9.71 13.15
C SER A 122 30.61 -8.91 14.44
N VAL A 123 29.54 -9.17 15.19
CA VAL A 123 29.29 -8.53 16.49
C VAL A 123 29.54 -9.54 17.60
N THR A 124 30.46 -9.20 18.49
CA THR A 124 30.75 -9.99 19.69
C THR A 124 29.82 -9.57 20.80
N THR A 125 28.84 -10.41 21.11
CA THR A 125 27.95 -10.19 22.26
C THR A 125 28.53 -10.90 23.47
N LYS A 126 28.77 -10.17 24.57
CA LYS A 126 29.13 -10.78 25.85
C LYS A 126 27.86 -11.34 26.48
N LYS A 127 27.74 -12.67 26.53
CA LYS A 127 26.62 -13.35 27.17
C LYS A 127 27.14 -14.03 28.44
N TYR A 128 26.85 -13.43 29.60
CA TYR A 128 27.41 -13.81 30.91
C TYR A 128 28.94 -13.63 31.02
N TYR A 129 29.45 -13.57 32.25
CA TYR A 129 30.85 -13.22 32.58
C TYR A 129 31.94 -14.10 31.91
N PHE A 130 31.59 -15.17 31.17
CA PHE A 130 32.54 -16.14 30.62
C PHE A 130 32.35 -16.54 29.14
N TRP A 131 31.24 -16.23 28.46
CA TRP A 131 31.00 -16.71 27.08
C TRP A 131 30.82 -15.55 26.09
N GLN A 132 31.71 -15.47 25.10
CA GLN A 132 31.58 -14.54 23.97
C GLN A 132 31.00 -15.30 22.79
N THR A 133 29.82 -14.89 22.33
CA THR A 133 29.26 -15.39 21.07
C THR A 133 29.46 -14.32 20.01
N THR A 134 30.24 -14.65 18.99
CA THR A 134 30.33 -13.85 17.77
C THR A 134 29.21 -14.29 16.85
N SER A 135 28.27 -13.40 16.57
CA SER A 135 27.25 -13.60 15.56
C SER A 135 27.50 -12.63 14.41
N ASP A 136 27.48 -13.17 13.21
CA ASP A 136 27.45 -12.33 12.01
C ASP A 136 26.06 -11.73 11.86
N ILE A 137 25.99 -10.41 11.75
CA ILE A 137 24.77 -9.68 11.46
C ILE A 137 24.96 -8.82 10.22
N TRP A 138 23.88 -8.58 9.49
CA TRP A 138 23.83 -7.63 8.39
C TRP A 138 23.37 -6.29 8.92
N ILE A 139 24.09 -5.23 8.56
CA ILE A 139 23.85 -3.87 9.04
C ILE A 139 23.66 -2.96 7.82
N ASP A 140 22.63 -2.12 7.85
CA ASP A 140 22.45 -1.06 6.86
C ASP A 140 23.46 0.07 7.14
N MET A 141 24.29 0.39 6.15
CA MET A 141 25.36 1.39 6.28
C MET A 141 24.92 2.81 5.89
N THR A 142 23.63 3.03 5.59
CA THR A 142 23.10 4.36 5.27
C THR A 142 23.38 5.34 6.40
N PRO A 143 23.99 6.52 6.13
CA PRO A 143 24.34 7.50 7.17
C PRO A 143 23.17 7.90 8.07
N GLN A 144 21.96 8.07 7.52
CA GLN A 144 20.75 8.39 8.29
C GLN A 144 20.43 7.36 9.38
N PHE A 145 20.78 6.09 9.17
CA PHE A 145 20.44 5.00 10.09
C PHE A 145 21.56 4.67 11.08
N ARG A 146 22.59 5.50 11.12
CA ARG A 146 23.76 5.35 11.97
C ARG A 146 23.82 6.49 12.98
N SER A 147 23.91 6.16 14.26
CA SER A 147 24.15 7.15 15.32
C SER A 147 25.42 6.81 16.10
N VAL A 148 26.20 7.82 16.46
CA VAL A 148 27.39 7.65 17.32
C VAL A 148 27.14 8.35 18.65
N ARG A 149 27.02 7.57 19.72
CA ARG A 149 26.84 8.09 21.09
C ARG A 149 27.91 7.50 22.00
N GLY A 150 28.74 8.37 22.58
CA GLY A 150 29.82 7.94 23.49
C GLY A 150 30.86 7.02 22.84
N GLY A 151 31.16 7.22 21.55
CA GLY A 151 32.08 6.36 20.78
C GLY A 151 31.48 5.02 20.32
N ILE A 152 30.26 4.70 20.74
CA ILE A 152 29.53 3.51 20.29
C ILE A 152 28.70 3.89 19.06
N THR A 153 28.90 3.15 17.97
CA THR A 153 28.05 3.27 16.78
C THR A 153 26.84 2.34 16.95
N ASN A 154 25.63 2.91 16.95
CA ASN A 154 24.38 2.18 16.90
C ASN A 154 23.81 2.25 15.48
N TYR A 155 23.22 1.15 15.04
CA TYR A 155 22.57 1.03 13.73
C TYR A 155 21.09 0.73 13.94
N LEU A 156 20.23 1.45 13.25
CA LEU A 156 18.77 1.29 13.39
C LEU A 156 18.26 0.01 12.69
N PHE A 157 18.94 -0.41 11.63
CA PHE A 157 18.61 -1.59 10.84
C PHE A 157 19.70 -2.65 10.99
N SER A 158 19.32 -3.81 11.49
CA SER A 158 20.18 -5.00 11.53
C SER A 158 19.36 -6.27 11.33
N ARG A 159 19.98 -7.30 10.73
CA ARG A 159 19.35 -8.62 10.51
C ARG A 159 20.32 -9.76 10.78
N SER A 160 19.79 -10.88 11.25
CA SER A 160 20.56 -12.13 11.40
C SER A 160 20.74 -12.88 10.07
N THR A 161 19.86 -12.64 9.10
CA THR A 161 19.90 -13.24 7.75
C THR A 161 20.32 -12.21 6.70
N PRO A 162 20.85 -12.65 5.54
CA PRO A 162 21.09 -11.76 4.41
C PRO A 162 19.83 -10.95 4.01
N PRO A 163 20.00 -9.69 3.58
CA PRO A 163 18.93 -8.89 2.98
C PRO A 163 18.30 -9.58 1.77
N ASP A 164 17.01 -9.36 1.56
CA ASP A 164 16.23 -10.17 0.64
C ASP A 164 16.60 -9.92 -0.84
N CYS A 165 16.96 -8.69 -1.26
CA CYS A 165 17.41 -8.43 -2.63
C CYS A 165 18.81 -9.01 -2.92
N THR A 166 19.63 -9.29 -1.89
CA THR A 166 20.93 -9.96 -2.08
C THR A 166 20.80 -11.49 -2.23
N ASN A 167 19.68 -12.05 -1.78
CA ASN A 167 19.48 -13.48 -1.77
C ASN A 167 18.95 -13.95 -3.12
N LYS A 168 19.83 -14.53 -3.94
CA LYS A 168 19.48 -15.04 -5.29
C LYS A 168 18.38 -16.10 -5.29
N ASP A 169 18.17 -16.79 -4.18
CA ASP A 169 17.10 -17.79 -4.05
C ASP A 169 15.73 -17.14 -3.83
N LYS A 170 15.70 -15.86 -3.40
CA LYS A 170 14.48 -15.08 -3.21
C LYS A 170 14.25 -14.15 -4.40
N ARG A 171 13.15 -14.38 -5.12
CA ARG A 171 12.67 -13.46 -6.17
C ARG A 171 11.81 -12.35 -5.57
N ALA A 172 12.39 -11.57 -4.65
CA ALA A 172 11.71 -10.41 -4.09
C ALA A 172 11.60 -9.31 -5.15
N VAL A 173 10.43 -8.66 -5.25
CA VAL A 173 10.22 -7.52 -6.15
C VAL A 173 10.63 -6.23 -5.44
N VAL A 174 10.07 -6.04 -4.26
CA VAL A 174 10.36 -4.96 -3.34
C VAL A 174 10.45 -5.58 -1.96
N THR A 175 11.41 -5.13 -1.15
CA THR A 175 11.55 -5.53 0.24
C THR A 175 11.37 -4.32 1.14
N LEU A 176 10.54 -4.47 2.17
CA LEU A 176 10.38 -3.48 3.22
C LEU A 176 11.12 -3.94 4.48
N TYR A 177 11.95 -3.06 5.01
CA TYR A 177 12.67 -3.20 6.25
C TYR A 177 12.12 -2.19 7.25
N ASN A 178 11.89 -2.66 8.47
CA ASN A 178 11.55 -1.81 9.62
C ASN A 178 12.76 -1.74 10.55
N SER A 179 13.02 -0.56 11.09
CA SER A 179 14.05 -0.40 12.10
C SER A 179 13.69 -1.15 13.38
N THR A 180 14.68 -1.34 14.25
CA THR A 180 14.52 -2.07 15.52
C THR A 180 13.54 -1.37 16.48
N ASP A 181 13.43 -0.04 16.39
CA ASP A 181 12.47 0.78 17.12
C ASP A 181 11.12 0.95 16.39
N GLU A 182 10.97 0.34 15.21
CA GLU A 182 9.79 0.42 14.34
C GLU A 182 9.40 1.84 13.87
N MET A 183 10.29 2.82 14.02
CA MET A 183 10.03 4.23 13.66
C MET A 183 10.48 4.58 12.24
N TYR A 184 11.44 3.84 11.69
CA TYR A 184 12.01 4.09 10.37
C TYR A 184 11.68 2.92 9.45
N ASN A 185 11.47 3.26 8.18
CA ASN A 185 11.25 2.29 7.12
C ASN A 185 12.30 2.48 6.03
N SER A 186 12.81 1.36 5.54
CA SER A 186 13.67 1.32 4.37
C SER A 186 13.06 0.34 3.37
N MET A 187 12.87 0.79 2.15
CA MET A 187 12.35 -0.01 1.06
C MET A 187 13.46 -0.19 0.02
N THR A 188 13.67 -1.42 -0.44
CA THR A 188 14.59 -1.71 -1.55
C THR A 188 13.80 -2.31 -2.70
N ILE A 189 13.93 -1.73 -3.89
CA ILE A 189 13.40 -2.26 -5.14
C ILE A 189 14.47 -3.15 -5.75
N CYS A 190 14.21 -4.45 -5.82
CA CYS A 190 15.18 -5.44 -6.28
C CYS A 190 15.19 -5.52 -7.83
N GLU A 191 16.33 -5.91 -8.40
CA GLU A 191 16.43 -6.31 -9.81
C GLU A 191 15.59 -7.56 -10.12
N PRO A 192 15.01 -7.67 -11.33
CA PRO A 192 15.11 -6.73 -12.45
C PRO A 192 14.11 -5.57 -12.38
N TYR A 193 13.27 -5.50 -11.36
CA TYR A 193 12.16 -4.53 -11.29
C TYR A 193 12.64 -3.09 -11.19
N SER A 194 13.78 -2.86 -10.54
CA SER A 194 14.42 -1.54 -10.56
C SER A 194 14.79 -1.05 -11.97
N ARG A 195 14.90 -1.93 -12.97
CA ARG A 195 15.11 -1.58 -14.40
C ARG A 195 13.85 -1.51 -15.23
N MET A 196 12.70 -1.93 -14.71
CA MET A 196 11.47 -1.91 -15.51
C MET A 196 11.14 -0.47 -15.90
N SER A 197 10.82 -0.28 -17.18
CA SER A 197 10.16 0.95 -17.61
C SER A 197 8.86 1.08 -16.81
N GLY A 198 8.58 2.25 -16.26
CA GLY A 198 7.35 2.49 -15.50
C GLY A 198 6.14 2.23 -16.41
N LEU A 199 5.58 1.03 -16.32
CA LEU A 199 4.28 0.75 -16.90
C LEU A 199 3.28 1.47 -16.03
N THR A 200 2.71 2.53 -16.58
CA THR A 200 1.66 3.31 -15.93
C THR A 200 0.33 2.57 -16.04
N LEU A 201 -0.56 2.79 -15.07
CA LEU A 201 -1.95 2.38 -15.17
C LEU A 201 -2.66 3.05 -16.36
N GLU A 202 -2.22 4.24 -16.78
CA GLU A 202 -2.69 4.88 -18.02
C GLU A 202 -2.45 3.99 -19.24
N ARG A 203 -1.20 3.53 -19.43
CA ARG A 203 -0.86 2.64 -20.54
C ARG A 203 -1.54 1.27 -20.40
N LEU A 204 -1.68 0.80 -19.17
CA LEU A 204 -2.43 -0.43 -18.91
C LEU A 204 -3.91 -0.28 -19.29
N ALA A 205 -4.52 0.89 -19.10
CA ALA A 205 -5.91 1.15 -19.44
C ALA A 205 -6.13 1.15 -20.97
N GLU A 206 -5.16 1.62 -21.74
CA GLU A 206 -5.21 1.53 -23.22
C GLU A 206 -5.27 0.07 -23.67
N ASP A 207 -4.40 -0.78 -23.11
CA ASP A 207 -4.27 -2.19 -23.49
C ASP A 207 -5.10 -3.14 -22.61
N TYR A 208 -5.97 -2.62 -21.73
CA TYR A 208 -6.72 -3.45 -20.80
C TYR A 208 -7.67 -4.36 -21.57
N PRO A 209 -7.65 -5.68 -21.33
CA PRO A 209 -8.51 -6.57 -22.07
C PRO A 209 -9.97 -6.40 -21.64
N ASP A 210 -10.82 -6.05 -22.59
CA ASP A 210 -12.25 -5.88 -22.36
C ASP A 210 -12.89 -7.21 -21.92
N GLU A 211 -13.81 -7.14 -20.96
CA GLU A 211 -14.64 -8.27 -20.52
C GLU A 211 -13.87 -9.49 -19.95
N ILE A 212 -12.58 -9.34 -19.62
CA ILE A 212 -11.84 -10.38 -18.91
C ILE A 212 -12.13 -10.27 -17.40
N PRO A 213 -12.60 -11.36 -16.75
CA PRO A 213 -12.81 -11.39 -15.31
C PRO A 213 -11.54 -11.05 -14.53
N LEU A 214 -11.64 -10.28 -13.45
CA LEU A 214 -10.51 -9.91 -12.58
C LEU A 214 -9.86 -11.12 -11.88
N ARG A 215 -10.55 -12.27 -11.83
CA ARG A 215 -9.98 -13.56 -11.37
C ARG A 215 -9.11 -14.25 -12.42
N ASP A 216 -9.23 -13.88 -13.69
CA ASP A 216 -8.47 -14.48 -14.79
C ASP A 216 -7.01 -14.02 -14.67
N ASN A 217 -6.06 -14.94 -14.89
CA ASN A 217 -4.63 -14.63 -14.80
C ASN A 217 -4.14 -13.67 -15.89
N ARG A 218 -4.95 -13.45 -16.95
CA ARG A 218 -4.71 -12.45 -17.99
C ARG A 218 -5.14 -11.05 -17.56
N ALA A 219 -6.05 -10.92 -16.58
CA ALA A 219 -6.40 -9.62 -16.04
C ALA A 219 -5.21 -9.08 -15.23
N PRO A 220 -4.74 -7.87 -15.54
CA PRO A 220 -3.75 -7.21 -14.71
C PRO A 220 -4.20 -7.12 -13.25
N SER A 221 -3.34 -7.56 -12.34
CA SER A 221 -3.56 -7.47 -10.90
C SER A 221 -2.59 -6.46 -10.28
N PRO A 222 -2.89 -5.92 -9.08
CA PRO A 222 -1.98 -5.00 -8.39
C PRO A 222 -0.55 -5.53 -8.24
N LYS A 223 -0.37 -6.86 -8.16
CA LYS A 223 0.98 -7.50 -8.11
C LYS A 223 1.75 -7.47 -9.43
N THR A 224 1.12 -7.09 -10.53
CA THR A 224 1.73 -7.02 -11.87
C THR A 224 2.03 -5.59 -12.31
N VAL A 225 1.45 -4.60 -11.62
CA VAL A 225 1.62 -3.18 -11.93
C VAL A 225 2.58 -2.55 -10.93
N PHE A 226 3.70 -2.01 -11.41
CA PHE A 226 4.81 -1.61 -10.54
C PHE A 226 4.42 -0.51 -9.54
N SER A 227 3.62 0.49 -9.94
CA SER A 227 3.08 1.51 -9.03
C SER A 227 2.19 0.91 -7.94
N MET A 228 1.39 -0.11 -8.25
CA MET A 228 0.55 -0.78 -7.26
C MET A 228 1.35 -1.66 -6.29
N ILE A 229 2.46 -2.26 -6.75
CA ILE A 229 3.41 -2.93 -5.85
C ILE A 229 4.05 -1.90 -4.90
N ILE A 230 4.44 -0.73 -5.40
CA ILE A 230 4.97 0.35 -4.57
C ILE A 230 3.93 0.81 -3.54
N LEU A 231 2.69 1.09 -3.97
CA LEU A 231 1.59 1.44 -3.08
C LEU A 231 1.40 0.39 -1.98
N TYR A 232 1.38 -0.88 -2.36
CA TYR A 232 1.27 -2.00 -1.42
C TYR A 232 2.38 -1.94 -0.35
N HIS A 233 3.63 -1.72 -0.75
CA HIS A 233 4.73 -1.65 0.21
C HIS A 233 4.73 -0.36 1.04
N LEU A 234 4.28 0.78 0.50
CA LEU A 234 4.17 2.03 1.25
C LEU A 234 3.08 1.96 2.32
N LEU A 235 1.97 1.30 2.04
CA LEU A 235 0.90 1.03 3.02
C LEU A 235 1.32 0.03 4.12
N ASN A 236 2.46 -0.63 3.98
CA ASN A 236 3.04 -1.49 5.03
C ASN A 236 4.08 -0.78 5.91
N THR A 237 4.33 0.53 5.69
CA THR A 237 5.27 1.31 6.51
C THR A 237 4.72 1.58 7.92
N ALA A 238 5.58 2.03 8.82
CA ALA A 238 5.24 2.28 10.22
C ALA A 238 4.08 3.27 10.37
N GLU A 239 4.00 4.24 9.47
CA GLU A 239 2.94 5.27 9.43
C GLU A 239 1.53 4.65 9.31
N PHE A 240 1.41 3.51 8.63
CA PHE A 240 0.15 2.83 8.37
C PHE A 240 -0.06 1.57 9.22
N LYS A 241 0.96 1.06 9.89
CA LYS A 241 0.91 -0.21 10.67
C LYS A 241 -0.19 -0.25 11.74
N ASN A 242 -0.54 0.90 12.31
CA ASN A 242 -1.63 1.02 13.30
C ASN A 242 -3.02 1.11 12.66
N LEU A 243 -3.10 1.47 11.38
CA LEU A 243 -4.34 1.58 10.62
C LEU A 243 -4.63 0.26 9.90
N ILE A 244 -3.60 -0.35 9.32
CA ILE A 244 -3.67 -1.53 8.47
C ILE A 244 -2.79 -2.60 9.13
N GLN A 245 -3.37 -3.77 9.41
CA GLN A 245 -2.58 -4.88 9.95
C GLN A 245 -2.13 -5.77 8.79
N PRO A 246 -0.83 -5.93 8.55
CA PRO A 246 -0.37 -6.84 7.52
C PRO A 246 -0.88 -8.25 7.85
N LEU A 247 -1.82 -8.74 7.02
CA LEU A 247 -2.07 -10.17 6.95
C LEU A 247 -0.78 -10.86 6.49
N PRO A 248 -0.51 -12.12 6.90
CA PRO A 248 0.69 -12.84 6.49
C PRO A 248 0.89 -12.69 4.97
N SER A 249 2.13 -12.37 4.58
CA SER A 249 2.54 -11.73 3.31
C SER A 249 2.31 -12.55 2.04
N VAL A 250 1.10 -13.02 1.83
CA VAL A 250 0.68 -13.67 0.59
C VAL A 250 0.00 -12.59 -0.24
N TYR A 251 0.55 -12.30 -1.42
CA TYR A 251 -0.16 -11.51 -2.41
C TYR A 251 -1.46 -12.24 -2.74
N LEU A 252 -2.57 -11.68 -2.27
CA LEU A 252 -3.89 -12.18 -2.57
C LEU A 252 -4.27 -11.75 -3.99
N ASP A 253 -4.81 -12.70 -4.75
CA ASP A 253 -5.51 -12.42 -5.99
C ASP A 253 -6.89 -11.79 -5.70
N TRP A 254 -7.64 -11.47 -6.75
CA TRP A 254 -8.95 -10.81 -6.65
C TRP A 254 -9.92 -11.55 -5.72
N GLU A 255 -10.03 -12.86 -5.88
CA GLU A 255 -11.04 -13.68 -5.20
C GLU A 255 -10.93 -13.62 -3.67
N PRO A 256 -9.76 -13.89 -3.05
CA PRO A 256 -9.62 -13.72 -1.60
C PRO A 256 -9.88 -12.29 -1.10
N CYS A 257 -9.72 -11.26 -1.93
CA CYS A 257 -9.96 -9.87 -1.51
C CYS A 257 -11.46 -9.56 -1.40
N VAL A 258 -12.30 -10.09 -2.29
CA VAL A 258 -13.73 -9.75 -2.35
C VAL A 258 -14.61 -10.58 -1.41
N ILE A 259 -14.20 -11.81 -1.10
CA ILE A 259 -14.89 -12.67 -0.12
C ILE A 259 -14.43 -12.40 1.32
N MET A 260 -13.47 -11.50 1.52
CA MET A 260 -12.91 -11.21 2.82
C MET A 260 -13.92 -10.48 3.73
N PRO A 261 -14.08 -10.90 5.00
CA PRO A 261 -14.91 -10.18 5.96
C PRO A 261 -14.48 -8.71 6.12
N GLU A 262 -15.43 -7.79 6.27
CA GLU A 262 -15.23 -6.33 6.28
C GLU A 262 -14.03 -5.86 7.12
N ARG A 263 -13.96 -6.34 8.37
CA ARG A 263 -12.91 -5.96 9.31
C ARG A 263 -11.53 -6.44 8.88
N MET A 264 -11.45 -7.59 8.20
CA MET A 264 -10.20 -8.10 7.65
C MET A 264 -9.86 -7.37 6.35
N ALA A 265 -10.85 -7.09 5.50
CA ALA A 265 -10.68 -6.35 4.26
C ALA A 265 -10.11 -4.94 4.51
N ALA A 266 -10.65 -4.20 5.49
CA ALA A 266 -10.14 -2.88 5.88
C ALA A 266 -8.72 -2.91 6.49
N ARG A 267 -8.22 -4.10 6.86
CA ARG A 267 -6.84 -4.32 7.32
C ARG A 267 -5.97 -4.96 6.24
N ASN A 268 -6.51 -5.36 5.10
CA ASN A 268 -5.76 -6.02 4.05
C ASN A 268 -5.22 -4.98 3.05
N VAL A 269 -3.89 -4.91 2.92
CA VAL A 269 -3.24 -3.94 2.03
C VAL A 269 -3.53 -4.21 0.55
N GLN A 270 -3.76 -5.47 0.13
CA GLN A 270 -4.17 -5.77 -1.25
C GLN A 270 -5.56 -5.18 -1.57
N ASN A 271 -6.52 -5.17 -0.66
CA ASN A 271 -7.81 -4.50 -0.87
C ASN A 271 -7.62 -3.00 -1.16
N TYR A 272 -6.70 -2.32 -0.47
CA TYR A 272 -6.35 -0.92 -0.79
C TYR A 272 -5.66 -0.78 -2.14
N ALA A 273 -4.80 -1.72 -2.53
CA ALA A 273 -4.15 -1.69 -3.85
C ALA A 273 -5.15 -1.93 -4.99
N TYR A 274 -6.11 -2.84 -4.82
CA TYR A 274 -7.23 -3.01 -5.75
C TYR A 274 -8.11 -1.77 -5.81
N LEU A 275 -8.45 -1.18 -4.66
CA LEU A 275 -9.22 0.06 -4.60
C LEU A 275 -8.52 1.20 -5.37
N ALA A 276 -7.21 1.38 -5.15
CA ALA A 276 -6.42 2.40 -5.84
C ALA A 276 -6.36 2.17 -7.35
N MET A 277 -6.10 0.93 -7.75
CA MET A 277 -6.06 0.54 -9.15
C MET A 277 -7.39 0.78 -9.84
N LEU A 278 -8.50 0.27 -9.29
CA LEU A 278 -9.83 0.38 -9.88
C LEU A 278 -10.32 1.82 -9.92
N ALA A 279 -10.09 2.60 -8.86
CA ALA A 279 -10.44 4.01 -8.83
C ALA A 279 -9.72 4.80 -9.95
N LEU A 280 -8.43 4.52 -10.18
CA LEU A 280 -7.67 5.19 -11.23
C LEU A 280 -8.04 4.68 -12.63
N LEU A 281 -8.33 3.38 -12.79
CA LEU A 281 -8.82 2.84 -14.05
C LEU A 281 -10.18 3.44 -14.45
N GLY A 282 -11.06 3.73 -13.49
CA GLY A 282 -12.32 4.42 -13.76
C GLY A 282 -12.15 5.87 -14.23
N ASP A 283 -11.07 6.57 -13.84
CA ASP A 283 -10.72 7.88 -14.44
C ASP A 283 -10.30 7.73 -15.91
N TYR A 284 -9.87 6.54 -16.34
CA TYR A 284 -9.58 6.19 -17.74
C TYR A 284 -10.78 5.54 -18.44
N GLY A 285 -11.97 5.60 -17.84
CA GLY A 285 -13.21 5.09 -18.39
C GLY A 285 -13.40 3.58 -18.25
N LEU A 286 -12.58 2.87 -17.47
CA LEU A 286 -12.76 1.44 -17.18
C LEU A 286 -13.48 1.25 -15.84
N THR A 287 -14.75 0.83 -15.88
CA THR A 287 -15.59 0.65 -14.69
C THR A 287 -15.80 -0.81 -14.35
N LEU A 288 -16.04 -1.10 -13.06
CA LEU A 288 -16.29 -2.46 -12.59
C LEU A 288 -17.75 -2.87 -12.87
N HIS A 289 -17.92 -3.89 -13.71
CA HIS A 289 -19.20 -4.51 -14.00
C HIS A 289 -19.27 -5.95 -13.48
N TYR A 290 -20.49 -6.43 -13.30
CA TYR A 290 -20.78 -7.80 -12.91
C TYR A 290 -21.63 -8.46 -13.98
N ARG A 291 -21.38 -9.75 -14.19
CA ARG A 291 -22.28 -10.60 -14.94
C ARG A 291 -23.14 -11.26 -13.86
N PRO A 292 -24.45 -11.00 -13.80
CA PRO A 292 -25.32 -11.88 -13.03
C PRO A 292 -25.07 -13.28 -13.60
N ASP A 293 -24.78 -14.25 -12.74
CA ASP A 293 -24.58 -15.62 -13.20
C ASP A 293 -25.85 -16.04 -13.96
N GLU A 294 -25.73 -16.24 -15.28
CA GLU A 294 -26.86 -16.62 -16.15
C GLU A 294 -27.39 -18.04 -15.84
N ASP A 295 -26.82 -18.73 -14.85
CA ASP A 295 -27.04 -20.14 -14.55
C ASP A 295 -27.57 -20.43 -13.13
N GLU A 296 -28.09 -19.43 -12.39
CA GLU A 296 -29.02 -19.73 -11.29
C GLU A 296 -30.39 -20.15 -11.86
N ASP A 297 -30.40 -21.27 -12.58
CA ASP A 297 -31.58 -22.14 -12.59
C ASP A 297 -31.87 -22.42 -11.12
N GLU A 298 -32.96 -21.85 -10.61
CA GLU A 298 -33.53 -22.02 -9.28
C GLU A 298 -33.87 -23.51 -9.02
N SER A 299 -32.87 -24.39 -8.97
CA SER A 299 -33.05 -25.75 -8.49
C SER A 299 -33.22 -25.65 -6.98
N GLU A 300 -34.48 -25.45 -6.58
CA GLU A 300 -35.11 -25.64 -5.27
C GLU A 300 -34.30 -26.61 -4.38
N PHE A 301 -33.28 -26.08 -3.70
CA PHE A 301 -32.47 -26.85 -2.77
C PHE A 301 -33.00 -26.56 -1.37
N ASP A 302 -34.00 -27.36 -0.97
CA ASP A 302 -34.46 -27.46 0.42
C ASP A 302 -33.28 -27.87 1.32
N SER A 303 -32.55 -26.89 1.85
CA SER A 303 -31.50 -27.12 2.86
C SER A 303 -31.92 -26.56 4.21
N PRO A 304 -31.60 -27.28 5.31
CA PRO A 304 -32.25 -27.09 6.59
C PRO A 304 -31.69 -25.89 7.36
N GLU A 305 -32.59 -25.23 8.07
CA GLU A 305 -32.40 -24.15 9.05
C GLU A 305 -31.28 -24.44 10.08
N GLU A 306 -30.01 -24.08 9.84
CA GLU A 306 -29.04 -23.83 10.94
C GLU A 306 -27.70 -23.23 10.47
N TYR A 307 -27.65 -22.00 9.95
CA TYR A 307 -26.42 -21.18 9.95
C TYR A 307 -26.78 -19.68 9.95
N ASP A 308 -27.17 -19.18 11.12
CA ASP A 308 -27.31 -17.74 11.34
C ASP A 308 -25.93 -17.07 11.45
N ASP A 309 -25.77 -15.95 10.73
CA ASP A 309 -24.77 -14.88 10.87
C ASP A 309 -23.63 -14.78 9.85
N TYR A 310 -23.66 -15.53 8.73
CA TYR A 310 -22.99 -15.07 7.52
C TYR A 310 -23.98 -14.24 6.71
N GLN A 311 -23.88 -12.91 6.80
CA GLN A 311 -24.45 -12.04 5.77
C GLN A 311 -23.91 -12.50 4.43
N ASP A 312 -24.76 -13.20 3.70
CA ASP A 312 -24.49 -13.76 2.39
C ASP A 312 -24.28 -12.59 1.42
N ARG A 313 -23.04 -12.10 1.34
CA ARG A 313 -22.59 -11.36 0.17
C ARG A 313 -22.66 -12.37 -0.96
N GLY A 314 -23.78 -12.40 -1.67
CA GLY A 314 -24.17 -13.47 -2.59
C GLY A 314 -23.05 -14.05 -3.45
N THR A 315 -23.33 -15.23 -4.00
CA THR A 315 -22.49 -16.02 -4.93
C THR A 315 -21.43 -15.16 -5.64
N PRO A 316 -20.13 -15.53 -5.57
CA PRO A 316 -19.03 -14.68 -6.02
C PRO A 316 -19.13 -14.36 -7.51
N THR A 317 -19.83 -13.27 -7.82
CA THR A 317 -19.99 -12.78 -9.18
C THR A 317 -18.64 -12.33 -9.72
N PHE A 318 -18.38 -12.70 -10.96
CA PHE A 318 -17.15 -12.36 -11.65
C PHE A 318 -17.16 -10.87 -12.01
N GLY A 319 -16.41 -10.08 -11.25
CA GLY A 319 -16.13 -8.70 -11.63
C GLY A 319 -15.26 -8.67 -12.89
N TYR A 320 -15.62 -7.85 -13.87
CA TYR A 320 -14.81 -7.55 -15.06
C TYR A 320 -14.84 -6.04 -15.31
N LEU A 321 -13.86 -5.55 -16.08
CA LEU A 321 -13.82 -4.14 -16.46
C LEU A 321 -14.42 -3.94 -17.85
N VAL A 322 -15.18 -2.86 -18.00
CA VAL A 322 -15.81 -2.44 -19.26
C VAL A 322 -15.44 -0.99 -19.53
N ARG A 323 -15.17 -0.67 -20.80
CA ARG A 323 -15.00 0.72 -21.23
C ARG A 323 -16.35 1.42 -21.27
N THR A 324 -16.47 2.52 -20.55
CA THR A 324 -17.63 3.40 -20.60
C THR A 324 -17.60 4.21 -21.90
N PRO A 325 -18.68 4.18 -22.71
CA PRO A 325 -18.68 4.81 -24.04
C PRO A 325 -18.70 6.34 -24.03
N TYR A 326 -18.69 7.00 -22.87
CA TYR A 326 -18.93 8.45 -22.71
C TYR A 326 -18.03 9.13 -21.69
N TYR A 327 -16.78 8.71 -21.54
CA TYR A 327 -15.83 9.44 -20.69
C TYR A 327 -15.09 10.52 -21.48
N GLU A 328 -15.55 11.77 -21.41
CA GLU A 328 -14.67 12.92 -21.65
C GLU A 328 -13.81 13.09 -20.39
N PRO A 329 -12.47 12.93 -20.45
CA PRO A 329 -11.62 13.01 -19.27
C PRO A 329 -11.76 14.38 -18.58
N GLY A 330 -12.46 14.39 -17.44
CA GLY A 330 -12.98 15.60 -16.79
C GLY A 330 -11.96 16.43 -15.99
N ALA A 331 -10.67 16.11 -16.04
CA ALA A 331 -9.65 16.95 -15.42
C ALA A 331 -8.34 16.91 -16.23
N PRO A 332 -7.78 18.06 -16.64
CA PRO A 332 -6.41 18.08 -17.13
C PRO A 332 -5.49 17.58 -16.01
N TRP A 333 -4.66 16.59 -16.35
CA TRP A 333 -3.55 16.14 -15.52
C TRP A 333 -2.79 17.33 -14.93
N PRO A 334 -2.21 17.23 -13.71
CA PRO A 334 -1.17 18.17 -13.34
C PRO A 334 -0.11 18.19 -14.45
N PRO A 335 0.38 19.38 -14.85
CA PRO A 335 1.36 19.47 -15.92
C PRO A 335 2.54 18.54 -15.63
N ARG A 336 2.93 17.74 -16.64
CA ARG A 336 4.15 16.95 -16.60
C ARG A 336 5.32 17.95 -16.63
N ASP A 337 5.89 18.25 -15.48
CA ASP A 337 7.15 19.02 -15.36
C ASP A 337 8.36 18.16 -15.75
#